data_AF-A0A3D5J8V0-F1
#
_entry.id   AF-A0A3D5J8V0-F1
#
_cell.length_a   1.000
_cell.length_b   1.000
_cell.length_c   1.000
_cell.angle_alpha   90.00
_cell.angle_beta   90.00
_cell.angle_gamma   90.00
#
_symmetry.space_group_name_H-M   'P 1'
#
loop_
_entity.id
_entity.type
_entity.pdbx_description
1 polymer ?
#
loop_
_entity_poly.entity_id
_entity_poly.type
_entity_poly.pdbx_seq_one_letter_code
_entity_poly.pdbx_strand_id
1 'polypeptide(L)'
;MPHLEATKPLDNSSSTCRVSLYTRGLAECLQTLERSDPTSGRDEQTLKHLLCNLLQGRILEHLRQRLIEHFELDQNDSGELVSLLLIDVFKEEIFGTFRRRIEEQPELLTQIAQEIVATEIQSGQELPEQTKQLYERILQKHLNYSDLGAILHILQADGRLENLILKSMLHKNGMHSTKDFLPREV
;
A
#
# COMPACT_ATOMS: atom_id res chain seq x y z
N MET A 1 -35.68 -23.28 38.86
CA MET A 1 -35.99 -22.71 37.54
C MET A 1 -34.91 -21.69 37.23
N PRO A 2 -34.15 -21.89 36.13
CA PRO A 2 -33.01 -21.08 35.75
C PRO A 2 -33.46 -19.89 34.88
N HIS A 3 -32.81 -18.74 35.05
CA HIS A 3 -32.80 -17.71 34.01
C HIS A 3 -31.42 -17.74 33.36
N LEU A 4 -31.42 -18.37 32.18
CA LEU A 4 -30.33 -18.40 31.22
C LEU A 4 -30.22 -16.99 30.63
N GLU A 5 -29.30 -16.17 31.14
CA GLU A 5 -28.92 -14.94 30.44
C GLU A 5 -27.84 -15.31 29.43
N ALA A 6 -28.28 -15.46 28.18
CA ALA A 6 -27.43 -15.73 27.04
C ALA A 6 -26.36 -14.64 26.92
N THR A 7 -25.12 -15.00 27.24
CA THR A 7 -23.96 -14.17 26.96
C THR A 7 -23.83 -14.08 25.45
N LYS A 8 -24.34 -12.96 24.92
CA LYS A 8 -24.19 -12.55 23.52
C LYS A 8 -22.68 -12.63 23.19
N PRO A 9 -22.25 -13.33 22.12
CA PRO A 9 -20.86 -13.25 21.71
C PRO A 9 -20.59 -11.79 21.38
N LEU A 10 -19.66 -11.19 22.12
CA LEU A 10 -19.12 -9.88 21.82
C LEU A 10 -18.49 -10.03 20.45
N ASP A 11 -19.16 -9.47 19.45
CA ASP A 11 -18.69 -9.35 18.09
C ASP A 11 -17.42 -8.49 18.18
N ASN A 12 -16.28 -9.16 18.33
CA ASN A 12 -14.96 -8.58 18.26
C ASN A 12 -14.66 -8.30 16.77
N SER A 13 -15.48 -7.47 16.14
CA SER A 13 -15.02 -6.54 15.13
C SER A 13 -14.17 -5.47 15.82
N SER A 14 -13.11 -5.93 16.50
CA SER A 14 -11.98 -5.10 16.85
C SER A 14 -11.30 -4.81 15.52
N SER A 15 -11.62 -3.66 14.95
CA SER A 15 -10.77 -2.96 13.99
C SER A 15 -9.44 -2.70 14.67
N THR A 16 -8.63 -3.76 14.82
CA THR A 16 -7.25 -3.67 15.27
C THR A 16 -6.53 -3.04 14.10
N CYS A 17 -6.50 -1.71 14.11
CA CYS A 17 -5.67 -0.89 13.26
C CYS A 17 -4.24 -1.42 13.33
N ARG A 18 -3.89 -2.32 12.41
CA ARG A 18 -2.62 -3.04 12.40
C ARG A 18 -1.72 -2.30 11.42
N VAL A 19 -0.86 -1.45 11.97
CA VAL A 19 0.31 -0.89 11.27
C VAL A 19 0.90 -1.93 10.32
N SER A 20 1.14 -1.54 9.06
CA SER A 20 1.65 -2.42 8.01
C SER A 20 2.85 -3.25 8.49
N LEU A 21 2.91 -4.51 8.06
CA LEU A 21 4.05 -5.39 8.34
C LEU A 21 5.35 -4.81 7.79
N TYR A 22 5.29 -4.10 6.65
CA TYR A 22 6.46 -3.41 6.12
C TYR A 22 6.93 -2.29 7.05
N THR A 23 6.01 -1.50 7.59
CA THR A 23 6.33 -0.40 8.53
C THR A 23 6.93 -0.92 9.83
N ARG A 24 6.44 -2.05 10.34
CA ARG A 24 7.08 -2.72 11.48
C ARG A 24 8.50 -3.18 11.14
N GLY A 25 8.67 -3.80 9.97
CA GLY A 25 9.99 -4.21 9.49
C GLY A 25 10.95 -3.02 9.31
N LEU A 26 10.45 -1.88 8.81
CA LEU A 26 11.24 -0.64 8.70
C LEU A 26 11.72 -0.19 10.08
N ALA A 27 10.84 -0.16 11.08
CA ALA A 27 11.20 0.25 12.44
C ALA A 27 12.26 -0.68 13.07
N GLU A 28 12.11 -2.00 12.91
CA GLU A 28 13.09 -2.98 13.41
C GLU A 28 14.44 -2.87 12.69
N CYS A 29 14.42 -2.64 11.38
CA CYS A 29 15.63 -2.49 10.58
C CYS A 29 16.39 -1.20 10.95
N LEU A 30 15.68 -0.08 11.12
CA LEU A 30 16.25 1.19 11.58
C LEU A 30 16.88 1.08 12.98
N GLN A 31 16.18 0.45 13.92
CA GLN A 31 16.72 0.24 15.26
C GLN A 31 17.97 -0.64 15.27
N THR A 32 18.02 -1.65 14.40
CA THR A 32 19.20 -2.49 14.24
C THR A 32 20.36 -1.69 13.66
N LEU A 33 20.11 -0.88 12.63
CA LEU A 33 21.11 0.02 12.03
C LEU A 33 21.71 1.00 13.05
N GLU A 34 20.89 1.59 13.92
CA GLU A 34 21.36 2.50 14.98
C GLU A 34 22.23 1.82 16.05
N ARG A 35 22.00 0.53 16.30
CA ARG A 35 22.75 -0.27 17.29
C ARG A 35 23.94 -1.02 16.69
N SER A 36 24.08 -1.02 15.37
CA SER A 36 25.13 -1.75 14.67
C SER A 36 26.48 -1.06 14.88
N ASP A 37 27.52 -1.86 15.12
CA ASP A 37 28.89 -1.36 15.25
C ASP A 37 29.41 -1.00 13.84
N PRO A 38 29.88 0.23 13.59
CA PRO A 38 30.37 0.67 12.27
C PRO A 38 31.59 -0.12 11.76
N THR A 39 32.18 -0.98 12.60
CA THR A 39 33.34 -1.81 12.26
C THR A 39 33.00 -3.04 11.41
N SER A 40 31.75 -3.52 11.38
CA SER A 40 31.31 -4.66 10.56
C SER A 40 30.54 -4.22 9.29
N GLY A 41 31.19 -3.49 8.39
CA GLY A 41 30.56 -2.91 7.18
C GLY A 41 29.77 -3.88 6.27
N ARG A 42 29.94 -5.21 6.40
CA ARG A 42 29.12 -6.22 5.69
C ARG A 42 27.69 -6.34 6.23
N ASP A 43 27.50 -6.13 7.53
CA ASP A 43 26.18 -6.20 8.18
C ASP A 43 25.37 -4.94 7.84
N GLU A 44 26.02 -3.78 7.83
CA GLU A 44 25.39 -2.50 7.47
C GLU A 44 24.86 -2.51 6.04
N GLN A 45 25.64 -3.02 5.07
CA GLN A 45 25.20 -3.08 3.68
C GLN A 45 24.03 -4.06 3.49
N THR A 46 24.02 -5.17 4.21
CA THR A 46 22.90 -6.12 4.22
C THR A 46 21.64 -5.49 4.79
N LEU A 47 21.76 -4.75 5.90
CA LEU A 47 20.65 -4.02 6.51
C LEU A 47 20.12 -2.91 5.59
N LYS A 48 20.98 -2.17 4.89
CA LYS A 48 20.58 -1.17 3.89
C LYS A 48 19.81 -1.80 2.73
N HIS A 49 20.24 -2.97 2.23
CA HIS A 49 19.49 -3.69 1.20
C HIS A 49 18.11 -4.15 1.71
N LEU A 50 18.04 -4.65 2.94
CA LEU A 50 16.77 -5.02 3.57
C LEU A 50 15.85 -3.80 3.73
N LEU A 51 16.36 -2.69 4.23
CA LEU A 51 15.63 -1.44 4.42
C LEU A 51 15.07 -0.93 3.08
N CYS A 52 15.86 -1.01 2.01
CA CYS A 52 15.44 -0.66 0.65
C CYS A 52 14.28 -1.53 0.16
N ASN A 53 14.36 -2.84 0.37
CA ASN A 53 13.30 -3.78 -0.04
C ASN A 53 12.00 -3.55 0.74
N LEU A 54 12.10 -3.33 2.05
CA LEU A 54 10.94 -3.03 2.91
C LEU A 54 10.27 -1.73 2.50
N LEU A 55 11.07 -0.71 2.17
CA LEU A 55 10.55 0.58 1.73
C LEU A 55 9.87 0.49 0.37
N GLN A 56 10.46 -0.22 -0.60
CA GLN A 56 9.83 -0.52 -1.89
C GLN A 56 8.49 -1.24 -1.70
N GLY A 57 8.46 -2.26 -0.83
CA GLY A 57 7.23 -3.00 -0.51
C GLY A 57 6.14 -2.13 0.11
N ARG A 58 6.49 -1.22 1.02
CA ARG A 58 5.52 -0.31 1.65
C ARG A 58 4.96 0.71 0.66
N ILE A 59 5.81 1.30 -0.18
CA ILE A 59 5.39 2.23 -1.23
C ILE A 59 4.43 1.53 -2.21
N LEU A 60 4.74 0.28 -2.59
CA LEU A 60 3.88 -0.53 -3.46
C LEU A 60 2.52 -0.81 -2.83
N GLU A 61 2.51 -1.16 -1.54
CA GLU A 61 1.29 -1.42 -0.78
C GLU A 61 0.39 -0.18 -0.72
N HIS A 62 0.98 1.00 -0.48
CA HIS A 62 0.25 2.26 -0.53
C HIS A 62 -0.35 2.52 -1.92
N LEU A 63 0.45 2.38 -2.98
CA LEU A 63 -0.01 2.68 -4.34
C LEU A 63 -1.05 1.69 -4.83
N ARG A 64 -0.96 0.41 -4.44
CA ARG A 64 -2.02 -0.58 -4.63
C ARG A 64 -3.33 -0.13 -4.04
N GLN A 65 -3.31 0.30 -2.78
CA GLN A 65 -4.51 0.78 -2.12
C GLN A 65 -5.12 1.97 -2.84
N ARG A 66 -4.27 2.92 -3.27
CA ARG A 66 -4.71 4.11 -4.03
C ARG A 66 -5.33 3.76 -5.38
N LEU A 67 -4.78 2.79 -6.12
CA LEU A 67 -5.34 2.37 -7.41
C LEU A 67 -6.68 1.66 -7.26
N ILE A 68 -6.77 0.76 -6.27
CA ILE A 68 -8.02 0.06 -5.96
C ILE A 68 -9.11 1.07 -5.60
N GLU A 69 -8.79 2.06 -4.76
CA GLU A 69 -9.72 3.15 -4.42
C GLU A 69 -10.09 4.01 -5.63
N HIS A 70 -9.10 4.40 -6.45
CA HIS A 70 -9.30 5.31 -7.57
C HIS A 70 -10.20 4.72 -8.67
N PHE A 71 -9.99 3.43 -8.99
CA PHE A 71 -10.80 2.71 -9.97
C PHE A 71 -11.97 1.96 -9.32
N GLU A 72 -12.13 2.11 -8.01
CA GLU A 72 -13.16 1.43 -7.20
C GLU A 72 -13.22 -0.08 -7.47
N LEU A 73 -12.06 -0.73 -7.52
CA LEU A 73 -11.91 -2.15 -7.85
C LEU A 73 -12.29 -3.04 -6.67
N ASP A 74 -12.77 -4.26 -6.96
CA ASP A 74 -13.01 -5.25 -5.91
C ASP A 74 -11.68 -5.79 -5.39
N GLN A 75 -11.42 -5.60 -4.09
CA GLN A 75 -10.18 -6.04 -3.44
C GLN A 75 -9.96 -7.56 -3.52
N ASN A 76 -11.04 -8.36 -3.56
CA ASN A 76 -10.95 -9.81 -3.55
C ASN A 76 -10.57 -10.38 -4.91
N ASP A 77 -11.09 -9.81 -6.00
CA ASP A 77 -10.86 -10.31 -7.37
C ASP A 77 -9.71 -9.58 -8.09
N SER A 78 -9.46 -8.31 -7.72
CA SER A 78 -8.54 -7.44 -8.45
C SER A 78 -7.22 -7.22 -7.73
N GLY A 79 -7.14 -7.53 -6.44
CA GLY A 79 -5.98 -7.17 -5.60
C GLY A 79 -4.67 -7.80 -6.08
N GLU A 80 -4.69 -9.06 -6.50
CA GLU A 80 -3.49 -9.77 -6.99
C GLU A 80 -3.07 -9.29 -8.38
N LEU A 81 -4.03 -9.07 -9.29
CA LEU A 81 -3.75 -8.60 -10.64
C LEU A 81 -3.26 -7.14 -10.65
N VAL A 82 -3.83 -6.28 -9.80
CA VAL A 82 -3.31 -4.92 -9.55
C VAL A 82 -1.91 -4.99 -8.96
N SER A 83 -1.64 -5.91 -8.01
CA SER A 83 -0.29 -6.08 -7.45
C SER A 83 0.72 -6.50 -8.52
N LEU A 84 0.37 -7.40 -9.43
CA LEU A 84 1.23 -7.83 -10.54
C LEU A 84 1.48 -6.68 -11.53
N LEU A 85 0.44 -5.93 -11.91
CA LEU A 85 0.57 -4.76 -12.78
C LEU A 85 1.45 -3.69 -12.15
N LEU A 86 1.25 -3.44 -10.86
CA LEU A 86 2.10 -2.56 -10.10
C LEU A 86 3.52 -3.06 -10.07
N ILE A 87 3.80 -4.34 -9.78
CA ILE A 87 5.16 -4.86 -9.81
C ILE A 87 5.79 -4.66 -11.19
N ASP A 88 5.10 -5.00 -12.27
CA ASP A 88 5.63 -4.90 -13.63
C ASP A 88 5.94 -3.44 -14.02
N VAL A 89 5.00 -2.53 -13.77
CA VAL A 89 5.15 -1.11 -14.11
C VAL A 89 6.14 -0.41 -13.16
N PHE A 90 6.13 -0.77 -11.89
CA PHE A 90 6.95 -0.12 -10.88
C PHE A 90 8.39 -0.61 -10.87
N LYS A 91 8.65 -1.87 -11.23
CA LYS A 91 9.98 -2.47 -11.08
C LYS A 91 11.05 -1.73 -11.88
N GLU A 92 10.73 -1.30 -13.08
CA GLU A 92 11.67 -0.57 -13.96
C GLU A 92 11.57 0.94 -13.74
N GLU A 93 10.36 1.50 -13.78
CA GLU A 93 10.18 2.95 -13.75
C GLU A 93 10.43 3.51 -12.34
N ILE A 94 9.69 3.02 -11.34
CA ILE A 94 9.62 3.63 -10.02
C ILE A 94 10.74 3.11 -9.11
N PHE A 95 10.97 1.80 -9.07
CA PHE A 95 12.05 1.21 -8.29
C PHE A 95 13.42 1.39 -8.96
N GLY A 96 13.49 1.47 -10.30
CA GLY A 96 14.72 1.85 -10.98
C GLY A 96 15.13 3.29 -10.67
N THR A 97 14.19 4.23 -10.71
CA THR A 97 14.43 5.64 -10.32
C THR A 97 14.74 5.75 -8.83
N PHE A 98 13.99 5.04 -7.98
CA PHE A 98 14.24 4.96 -6.55
C PHE A 98 15.66 4.47 -6.23
N ARG A 99 16.08 3.35 -6.82
CA ARG A 99 17.42 2.80 -6.58
C ARG A 99 18.52 3.74 -7.04
N ARG A 100 18.40 4.31 -8.24
CA ARG A 100 19.35 5.34 -8.72
C ARG A 100 19.46 6.51 -7.74
N ARG A 101 18.33 6.97 -7.21
CA ARG A 101 18.32 8.06 -6.23
C ARG A 101 18.96 7.68 -4.89
N ILE A 102 18.72 6.47 -4.41
CA ILE A 102 19.35 5.97 -3.18
C ILE A 102 20.86 5.72 -3.39
N GLU A 103 21.28 5.30 -4.58
CA GLU A 103 22.69 5.17 -4.94
C GLU A 103 23.40 6.54 -4.97
N GLU A 104 22.72 7.59 -5.46
CA GLU A 104 23.22 8.97 -5.46
C GLU A 104 23.23 9.60 -4.06
N GLN A 105 22.21 9.31 -3.24
CA GLN A 105 22.03 9.88 -1.90
C GLN A 105 21.60 8.79 -0.91
N PRO A 106 22.55 8.02 -0.36
CA PRO A 106 22.25 6.87 0.52
C PRO A 106 21.50 7.25 1.79
N GLU A 107 21.65 8.49 2.27
CA GLU A 107 20.97 8.97 3.48
C GLU A 107 19.45 9.06 3.30
N LEU A 108 18.97 9.22 2.05
CA LEU A 108 17.55 9.28 1.73
C LEU A 108 16.82 8.01 2.16
N LEU A 109 17.48 6.86 2.07
CA LEU A 109 16.87 5.58 2.43
C LEU A 109 16.44 5.57 3.90
N THR A 110 17.34 5.99 4.78
CA THR A 110 17.08 6.07 6.22
C THR A 110 16.10 7.18 6.55
N GLN A 111 16.21 8.34 5.89
CA GLN A 111 15.30 9.48 6.11
C GLN A 111 13.85 9.14 5.76
N ILE A 112 13.60 8.55 4.58
CA ILE A 112 12.26 8.17 4.13
C ILE A 112 11.68 7.10 5.06
N ALA A 113 12.48 6.09 5.43
CA ALA A 113 12.05 5.05 6.35
C ALA A 113 11.67 5.61 7.72
N GLN A 114 12.47 6.55 8.26
CA GLN A 114 12.17 7.23 9.52
C GLN A 114 10.89 8.06 9.43
N GLU A 115 10.67 8.78 8.33
CA GLU A 115 9.45 9.59 8.13
C GLU A 115 8.19 8.72 8.10
N ILE A 116 8.24 7.57 7.42
CA ILE A 116 7.15 6.58 7.39
C ILE A 116 6.89 6.01 8.77
N VAL A 117 7.95 5.52 9.44
CA VAL A 117 7.82 4.92 10.77
C VAL A 117 7.27 5.91 11.79
N ALA A 118 7.77 7.15 11.79
CA ALA A 118 7.28 8.20 12.68
C ALA A 118 5.79 8.46 12.43
N THR A 119 5.38 8.62 11.17
CA THR A 119 4.00 8.94 10.83
C THR A 119 3.03 7.79 11.13
N GLU A 120 3.40 6.55 10.79
CA GLU A 120 2.48 5.40 10.88
C GLU A 120 2.49 4.69 12.24
N ILE A 121 3.57 4.80 13.02
CA ILE A 121 3.65 4.20 14.36
C ILE A 121 3.24 5.21 15.45
N GLN A 122 3.63 6.49 15.35
CA GLN A 122 3.26 7.48 16.39
C GLN A 122 1.80 7.92 16.31
N SER A 123 1.14 7.79 15.15
CA SER A 123 -0.26 8.20 15.01
C SER A 123 -1.21 7.32 15.83
N GLY A 124 -0.84 6.08 16.19
CA GLY A 124 -1.66 5.14 16.99
C GLY A 124 -3.01 4.75 16.35
N GLN A 125 -3.38 5.40 15.25
CA GLN A 125 -4.57 5.25 14.43
C GLN A 125 -4.18 5.45 12.97
N GLU A 126 -4.80 4.70 12.07
CA GLU A 126 -4.77 4.97 10.64
C GLU A 126 -5.44 6.33 10.43
N LEU A 127 -4.65 7.31 10.01
CA LEU A 127 -5.13 8.59 9.49
C LEU A 127 -4.89 8.54 7.97
N PRO A 128 -5.85 8.02 7.18
CA PRO A 128 -5.65 7.75 5.76
C PRO A 128 -5.18 8.99 4.99
N GLU A 129 -5.65 10.17 5.38
CA GLU A 129 -5.26 11.44 4.77
C GLU A 129 -3.81 11.84 5.11
N GLN A 130 -3.35 11.60 6.34
CA GLN A 130 -1.96 11.87 6.71
C GLN A 130 -1.00 10.91 6.01
N THR A 131 -1.36 9.63 5.96
CA THR A 131 -0.62 8.61 5.22
C THR A 131 -0.54 8.97 3.74
N LYS A 132 -1.66 9.38 3.13
CA LYS A 132 -1.69 9.83 1.74
C LYS A 132 -0.78 11.04 1.49
N GLN A 133 -0.89 12.09 2.30
CA GLN A 133 -0.04 13.28 2.16
C GLN A 133 1.45 12.98 2.37
N LEU A 134 1.78 12.03 3.24
CA LEU A 134 3.14 11.54 3.43
C LEU A 134 3.67 10.90 2.14
N TYR A 135 2.97 9.93 1.57
CA TYR A 135 3.46 9.24 0.37
C TYR A 135 3.50 10.15 -0.85
N GLU A 136 2.53 11.06 -1.01
CA GLU A 136 2.57 12.09 -2.05
C GLU A 136 3.83 12.95 -1.92
N ARG A 137 4.14 13.41 -0.70
CA ARG A 137 5.37 14.17 -0.43
C ARG A 137 6.64 13.35 -0.69
N ILE A 138 6.68 12.08 -0.29
CA ILE A 138 7.85 11.21 -0.51
C ILE A 138 8.07 11.01 -2.02
N LEU A 139 7.01 10.67 -2.75
CA LEU A 139 7.06 10.45 -4.19
C LEU A 139 7.51 11.72 -4.94
N GLN A 140 6.99 12.88 -4.55
CA GLN A 140 7.33 14.15 -5.19
C GLN A 140 8.75 14.64 -4.83
N LYS A 141 9.08 14.68 -3.54
CA LYS A 141 10.32 15.28 -3.04
C LYS A 141 11.54 14.40 -3.27
N HIS A 142 11.38 13.08 -3.11
CA HIS A 142 12.51 12.16 -3.16
C HIS A 142 12.61 11.42 -4.47
N LEU A 143 11.49 11.21 -5.17
CA LEU A 143 11.44 10.32 -6.35
C LEU A 143 11.06 11.03 -7.64
N ASN A 144 10.85 12.36 -7.60
CA ASN A 144 10.42 13.18 -8.73
C ASN A 144 9.13 12.71 -9.42
N TYR A 145 8.33 11.89 -8.74
CA TYR A 145 7.00 11.54 -9.19
C TYR A 145 6.07 12.68 -8.78
N SER A 146 5.78 13.54 -9.75
CA SER A 146 5.05 14.79 -9.54
C SER A 146 3.64 14.57 -8.98
N ASP A 147 3.02 13.42 -9.31
CA ASP A 147 1.74 12.98 -8.78
C ASP A 147 1.47 11.48 -9.06
N LEU A 148 0.36 10.97 -8.50
CA LEU A 148 -0.24 9.69 -8.87
C LEU A 148 -0.68 9.67 -10.35
N GLY A 149 -0.91 10.83 -10.97
CA GLY A 149 -1.31 10.98 -12.37
C GLY A 149 -0.27 10.47 -13.37
N ALA A 150 1.02 10.71 -13.14
CA ALA A 150 2.10 10.15 -13.95
C ALA A 150 2.13 8.62 -13.88
N ILE A 151 1.92 8.07 -12.67
CA ILE A 151 1.83 6.63 -12.43
C ILE A 151 0.59 6.05 -13.12
N LEU A 152 -0.56 6.72 -13.01
CA LEU A 152 -1.81 6.35 -13.66
C LEU A 152 -1.68 6.40 -15.18
N HIS A 153 -1.00 7.39 -15.75
CA HIS A 153 -0.79 7.49 -17.19
C HIS A 153 0.05 6.31 -17.74
N ILE A 154 1.09 5.90 -17.01
CA ILE A 154 1.89 4.72 -17.37
C ILE A 154 1.03 3.45 -17.26
N LEU A 155 0.24 3.34 -16.20
CA LEU A 155 -0.64 2.19 -15.98
C LEU A 155 -1.82 2.13 -16.98
N GLN A 156 -2.38 3.27 -17.41
CA GLN A 156 -3.45 3.36 -18.41
C GLN A 156 -2.96 3.00 -19.81
N ALA A 157 -1.66 3.14 -20.09
CA ALA A 157 -1.07 2.62 -21.32
C ALA A 157 -0.99 1.08 -21.33
N ASP A 158 -1.22 0.40 -20.20
CA ASP A 158 -1.26 -1.06 -20.10
C ASP A 158 -2.69 -1.58 -20.31
N GLY A 159 -2.92 -2.28 -21.43
CA GLY A 159 -4.22 -2.85 -21.77
C GLY A 159 -4.76 -3.88 -20.77
N ARG A 160 -3.91 -4.43 -19.87
CA ARG A 160 -4.35 -5.31 -18.78
C ARG A 160 -5.11 -4.54 -17.71
N LEU A 161 -4.69 -3.30 -17.40
CA LEU A 161 -5.41 -2.45 -16.46
C LEU A 161 -6.74 -1.99 -17.07
N GLU A 162 -6.74 -1.62 -18.34
CA GLU A 162 -7.97 -1.27 -19.07
C GLU A 162 -9.01 -2.41 -19.01
N ASN A 163 -8.59 -3.64 -19.26
CA ASN A 163 -9.46 -4.82 -19.17
C ASN A 163 -10.02 -5.03 -17.76
N LEU A 164 -9.21 -4.78 -16.74
CA LEU A 164 -9.59 -4.90 -15.33
C LEU A 164 -10.65 -3.85 -14.96
N ILE A 165 -10.43 -2.58 -15.33
CA ILE A 165 -11.38 -1.50 -15.12
C ILE A 165 -12.71 -1.82 -15.81
N LEU A 166 -12.67 -2.25 -17.08
CA LEU A 166 -13.86 -2.62 -17.84
C LEU A 166 -14.64 -3.77 -17.17
N LYS A 167 -13.94 -4.81 -16.70
CA LYS A 167 -14.57 -5.92 -15.95
C LYS A 167 -15.21 -5.45 -14.65
N SER A 168 -14.54 -4.60 -13.89
CA SER A 168 -15.08 -4.03 -12.65
C SER A 168 -16.33 -3.20 -12.93
N MET A 169 -16.33 -2.36 -13.97
CA MET A 169 -17.49 -1.58 -14.39
C MET A 169 -18.66 -2.47 -14.86
N LEU A 170 -18.37 -3.54 -15.60
CA LEU A 170 -19.39 -4.50 -16.04
C LEU A 170 -20.02 -5.26 -14.87
N HIS A 171 -19.22 -5.68 -13.88
CA HIS A 171 -19.73 -6.32 -12.66
C HIS A 171 -20.63 -5.37 -11.85
N LYS A 172 -20.25 -4.08 -11.71
CA LYS A 172 -21.08 -3.07 -11.06
C LYS A 172 -22.40 -2.83 -11.78
N ASN A 173 -22.38 -2.75 -13.11
CA ASN A 173 -23.58 -2.51 -13.92
C ASN A 173 -24.49 -3.76 -13.98
N GLY A 174 -23.92 -4.97 -13.89
CA GLY A 174 -24.67 -6.22 -13.81
C GLY A 174 -25.41 -6.40 -12.47
N MET A 175 -24.89 -5.86 -11.37
CA MET A 175 -25.54 -5.92 -10.05
C MET A 175 -26.66 -4.89 -9.85
N HIS A 176 -26.76 -3.86 -10.71
CA HIS A 176 -27.86 -2.88 -10.66
C HIS A 176 -29.13 -3.33 -11.40
N SER A 177 -29.17 -4.53 -11.99
CA SER A 177 -30.29 -4.97 -12.84
C SER A 177 -31.00 -6.24 -12.35
N THR A 178 -31.30 -6.39 -11.06
CA THR A 178 -32.31 -7.38 -10.61
C THR A 178 -33.00 -6.98 -9.30
N LYS A 179 -33.66 -5.83 -9.25
CA LYS A 179 -34.81 -5.61 -8.36
C LYS A 179 -35.75 -4.64 -9.05
N ASP A 180 -36.82 -5.18 -9.63
CA ASP A 180 -38.14 -4.56 -9.80
C ASP A 180 -38.84 -5.09 -11.05
N PHE A 181 -39.15 -6.38 -11.10
CA PHE A 181 -40.31 -6.87 -11.86
C PHE A 181 -40.74 -8.21 -11.27
N LEU A 182 -41.56 -8.15 -10.21
CA LEU A 182 -42.46 -9.25 -9.88
C LEU A 182 -43.75 -9.01 -10.70
N PRO A 183 -44.11 -9.90 -11.66
CA PRO A 183 -45.41 -9.82 -12.29
C PRO A 183 -46.47 -10.20 -11.26
N ARG A 184 -47.43 -9.30 -11.05
CA ARG A 184 -48.63 -9.57 -10.27
C ARG A 184 -49.57 -10.35 -11.18
N GLU A 185 -49.63 -11.67 -11.00
CA GLU A 185 -50.67 -12.50 -11.64
C GLU A 185 -52.05 -12.09 -11.10
N VAL A 186 -53.01 -12.00 -12.01
CA VAL A 186 -54.41 -11.60 -11.82
C VAL A 186 -55.26 -12.84 -11.58
#